data_AF-A0A6P0VV40-F1
#
_entry.id   AF-A0A6P0VV40-F1
#
_cell.length_a   1.000
_cell.length_b   1.000
_cell.length_c   1.000
_cell.angle_alpha   90.00
_cell.angle_beta   90.00
_cell.angle_gamma   90.00
#
_symmetry.space_group_name_H-M   'P 1'
#
loop_
_entity.id
_entity.type
_entity.pdbx_description
1 polymer ?
#
loop_
_entity_poly.entity_id
_entity_poly.type
_entity_poly.pdbx_seq_one_letter_code
_entity_poly.pdbx_strand_id
1 'polypeptide(L)'
;MLRIRHETFAQQLGIEHIILPKSGYKSGQRQQQEKQRYFRQGRYWHNGVEGRISYLKRSFGFNRCLYRGEHGFEGWVGWGVIAHNLTIISRTLAQKKQSLLQLN
;
A
#
# COMPACT_ATOMS: atom_id res chain seq x y z
N MET A 1 -19.80 7.05 8.66
CA MET A 1 -19.90 6.39 9.97
C MET A 1 -18.72 5.46 10.28
N LEU A 2 -18.27 4.60 9.35
CA LEU A 2 -17.13 3.68 9.58
C LEU A 2 -15.77 4.36 9.83
N ARG A 3 -15.40 5.40 9.07
CA ARG A 3 -14.09 6.07 9.20
C ARG A 3 -13.82 6.75 10.55
N ILE A 4 -14.85 7.34 11.15
CA ILE A 4 -14.72 8.01 12.46
C ILE A 4 -14.39 6.99 13.54
N ARG A 5 -14.99 5.79 13.47
CA ARG A 5 -14.68 4.69 14.39
C ARG A 5 -13.22 4.23 14.29
N HIS A 6 -12.65 4.21 13.08
CA HIS A 6 -11.27 3.76 12.87
C HIS A 6 -10.24 4.79 13.38
N GLU A 7 -10.53 6.08 13.23
CA GLU A 7 -9.66 7.15 13.74
C GLU A 7 -9.67 7.18 15.27
N THR A 8 -10.84 7.07 15.90
CA THR A 8 -10.95 6.97 17.37
C THR A 8 -10.27 5.71 17.90
N PHE A 9 -10.42 4.57 17.22
CA PHE A 9 -9.74 3.33 17.61
C PHE A 9 -8.21 3.47 17.51
N ALA A 10 -7.70 4.08 16.44
CA ALA A 10 -6.28 4.37 16.29
C ALA A 10 -5.75 5.30 17.41
N GLN A 11 -6.55 6.30 17.81
CA GLN A 11 -6.21 7.17 18.95
C GLN A 11 -6.15 6.38 20.26
N GLN A 12 -7.11 5.48 20.51
CA GLN A 12 -7.13 4.61 21.69
C GLN A 12 -5.93 3.67 21.76
N LEU A 13 -5.44 3.22 20.60
CA LEU A 13 -4.19 2.45 20.50
C LEU A 13 -2.92 3.28 20.70
N GLY A 14 -3.04 4.59 20.94
CA GLY A 14 -1.89 5.48 21.13
C GLY A 14 -1.10 5.74 19.84
N ILE A 15 -1.72 5.58 18.66
CA ILE A 15 -1.06 5.87 17.39
C ILE A 15 -0.85 7.38 17.27
N GLU A 16 0.41 7.81 17.35
CA GLU A 16 0.80 9.22 17.33
C GLU A 16 0.44 9.92 16.01
N HIS A 17 0.64 9.23 14.87
CA HIS A 17 0.49 9.82 13.54
C HIS A 17 -0.60 9.11 12.73
N ILE A 18 -1.82 9.64 12.77
CA ILE A 18 -2.97 9.08 12.05
C ILE A 18 -3.16 9.78 10.69
N ILE A 19 -3.13 9.00 9.61
CA ILE A 19 -3.17 9.50 8.23
C ILE A 19 -4.51 9.28 7.52
N LEU A 20 -5.60 9.12 8.28
CA LEU A 20 -6.94 8.90 7.73
C LEU A 20 -7.52 10.23 7.21
N PRO A 21 -7.78 10.41 5.91
CA PRO A 21 -8.33 11.67 5.41
C PRO A 21 -9.81 11.80 5.74
N LYS A 22 -10.24 13.00 6.14
CA LYS A 22 -11.66 13.32 6.29
C LYS A 22 -12.28 13.51 4.91
N SER A 23 -13.36 12.79 4.62
CA SER A 23 -14.15 12.99 3.41
C SER A 23 -15.13 14.16 3.56
N GLY A 24 -15.45 14.85 2.46
CA GLY A 24 -16.39 15.97 2.47
C GLY A 24 -15.82 17.21 3.14
N TYR A 25 -16.68 17.98 3.82
CA TYR A 25 -16.30 19.25 4.43
C TYR A 25 -15.26 19.10 5.56
N LYS A 26 -14.19 19.90 5.49
CA LYS A 26 -13.07 19.92 6.45
C LYS A 26 -13.05 21.24 7.20
N SER A 27 -13.02 21.16 8.54
CA SER A 27 -12.76 22.33 9.39
C SER A 27 -11.36 22.88 9.12
N GLY A 28 -11.11 24.16 9.44
CA GLY A 28 -9.80 24.78 9.30
C GLY A 28 -8.69 23.99 10.01
N GLN A 29 -8.96 23.52 11.23
CA GLN A 29 -8.04 22.67 12.00
C GLN A 29 -7.72 21.37 11.26
N ARG A 30 -8.72 20.68 10.68
CA ARG A 30 -8.48 19.45 9.93
C ARG A 30 -7.66 19.71 8.67
N GLN A 31 -7.93 20.81 7.96
CA GLN A 31 -7.13 21.18 6.79
C GLN A 31 -5.67 21.44 7.16
N GLN A 32 -5.40 22.10 8.30
CA GLN A 32 -4.05 22.32 8.79
C GLN A 32 -3.36 21.00 9.15
N GLN A 33 -4.05 20.10 9.86
CA GLN A 33 -3.54 18.75 10.18
C GLN A 33 -3.18 17.96 8.92
N GLU A 34 -4.08 17.87 7.94
CA GLU A 34 -3.84 17.09 6.71
C GLU A 34 -2.73 17.70 5.81
N LYS A 35 -2.39 18.98 6.00
CA LYS A 35 -1.25 19.64 5.32
C LYS A 35 0.10 19.35 6.00
N GLN A 36 0.10 18.84 7.23
CA GLN A 36 1.33 18.51 7.95
C GLN A 36 2.19 17.53 7.16
N ARG A 37 3.51 17.64 7.32
CA ARG A 37 4.49 16.88 6.53
C ARG A 37 4.32 15.37 6.73
N TYR A 38 4.19 14.90 7.97
CA TYR A 38 4.00 13.47 8.25
C TYR A 38 2.72 12.93 7.59
N PHE A 39 1.64 13.73 7.60
CA PHE A 39 0.36 13.32 7.03
C PHE A 39 0.50 13.11 5.53
N ARG A 40 1.11 14.07 4.83
CA ARG A 40 1.36 13.97 3.38
C ARG A 40 2.29 12.80 3.05
N GLN A 41 3.38 12.62 3.78
CA GLN A 41 4.31 11.51 3.56
C GLN A 41 3.64 10.16 3.77
N GLY A 42 2.89 9.99 4.87
CA GLY A 42 2.16 8.77 5.12
C GLY A 42 1.07 8.51 4.07
N ARG A 43 0.38 9.55 3.58
CA ARG A 43 -0.55 9.41 2.46
C ARG A 43 0.14 9.00 1.16
N TYR A 44 1.31 9.53 0.84
CA TYR A 44 2.08 9.09 -0.34
C TYR A 44 2.48 7.62 -0.22
N TRP A 45 2.96 7.21 0.95
CA TRP A 45 3.30 5.81 1.22
C TRP A 45 2.07 4.91 1.08
N HIS A 46 0.94 5.29 1.68
CA HIS A 46 -0.33 4.56 1.56
C HIS A 46 -0.79 4.45 0.10
N ASN A 47 -0.69 5.52 -0.70
CA ASN A 47 -1.02 5.47 -2.11
C ASN A 47 -0.11 4.47 -2.88
N GLY A 48 1.17 4.38 -2.50
CA GLY A 48 2.08 3.38 -3.03
C GLY A 48 1.66 1.94 -2.71
N VAL A 49 1.20 1.70 -1.47
CA VAL A 49 0.65 0.40 -1.06
C VAL A 49 -0.59 0.03 -1.88
N GLU A 50 -1.53 0.96 -2.06
CA GLU A 50 -2.72 0.74 -2.90
C GLU A 50 -2.35 0.45 -4.36
N GLY A 51 -1.34 1.16 -4.89
CA GLY A 51 -0.80 0.89 -6.22
C GLY A 51 -0.26 -0.54 -6.35
N ARG A 52 0.47 -1.03 -5.34
CA ARG A 52 0.96 -2.41 -5.31
C ARG A 52 -0.17 -3.43 -5.22
N ILE A 53 -1.18 -3.20 -4.38
CA ILE A 53 -2.37 -4.07 -4.29
C ILE A 53 -3.10 -4.12 -5.63
N SER A 54 -3.30 -2.98 -6.28
CA SER A 54 -3.92 -2.90 -7.61
C SER A 54 -3.11 -3.68 -8.67
N TYR A 55 -1.78 -3.62 -8.60
CA TYR A 55 -0.93 -4.39 -9.50
C TYR A 55 -1.00 -5.91 -9.20
N LEU A 56 -0.95 -6.32 -7.93
CA LEU A 56 -1.13 -7.71 -7.51
C LEU A 56 -2.47 -8.29 -7.99
N LYS A 57 -3.56 -7.50 -7.87
CA LYS A 57 -4.88 -7.88 -8.39
C LYS A 57 -4.88 -8.13 -9.89
N ARG A 58 -4.31 -7.21 -10.67
CA ARG A 58 -4.33 -7.28 -12.15
C ARG A 58 -3.34 -8.29 -12.73
N SER A 59 -2.21 -8.55 -12.07
CA SER A 59 -1.10 -9.31 -12.66
C SER A 59 -0.71 -10.57 -11.89
N PHE A 60 -1.16 -10.76 -10.64
CA PHE A 60 -0.76 -11.88 -9.78
C PHE A 60 -1.96 -12.65 -9.21
N GLY A 61 -3.13 -12.56 -9.85
CA GLY A 61 -4.28 -13.42 -9.52
C GLY A 61 -5.01 -13.08 -8.21
N PHE A 62 -4.78 -11.90 -7.63
CA PHE A 62 -5.43 -11.51 -6.35
C PHE A 62 -6.90 -11.10 -6.50
N ASN A 63 -7.46 -11.12 -7.71
CA ASN A 63 -8.90 -10.90 -7.91
C ASN A 63 -9.75 -12.07 -7.43
N ARG A 64 -9.20 -13.31 -7.41
CA ARG A 64 -9.92 -14.50 -6.97
C ARG A 64 -8.93 -15.54 -6.44
N CYS A 65 -9.11 -15.95 -5.19
CA CYS A 65 -8.42 -17.12 -4.65
C CYS A 65 -9.14 -18.40 -5.10
N LEU A 66 -8.38 -19.38 -5.60
CA LEU A 66 -8.91 -20.70 -5.97
C LEU A 66 -8.77 -21.73 -4.85
N TYR A 67 -7.97 -21.42 -3.82
CA TYR A 67 -7.71 -22.33 -2.70
C TYR A 67 -8.85 -22.22 -1.68
N ARG A 68 -9.14 -23.33 -0.99
CA ARG A 68 -10.21 -23.42 0.01
C ARG A 68 -9.66 -23.18 1.41
N GLY A 69 -10.47 -22.55 2.25
CA GLY A 69 -10.15 -22.28 3.65
C GLY A 69 -9.15 -21.14 3.84
N GLU A 70 -9.00 -20.71 5.09
CA GLU A 70 -8.15 -19.59 5.49
C GLU A 70 -6.66 -19.85 5.19
N HIS A 71 -6.13 -21.01 5.59
CA HIS A 71 -4.75 -21.41 5.26
C HIS A 71 -4.48 -21.46 3.75
N GLY A 72 -5.46 -21.90 2.96
CA GLY A 72 -5.36 -21.88 1.50
C GLY A 72 -5.28 -20.46 0.96
N PHE A 73 -6.09 -19.54 1.51
CA PHE A 73 -6.06 -18.13 1.17
C PHE A 73 -4.73 -17.46 1.54
N GLU A 74 -4.21 -17.69 2.74
CA GLU A 74 -2.90 -17.20 3.18
C GLU A 74 -1.79 -17.66 2.25
N GLY A 75 -1.78 -18.96 1.89
CA GLY A 75 -0.83 -19.52 0.94
C GLY A 75 -0.93 -18.90 -0.46
N TRP A 76 -2.15 -18.72 -0.97
CA TRP A 76 -2.39 -18.07 -2.27
C TRP A 76 -1.84 -16.64 -2.31
N VAL A 77 -2.09 -15.87 -1.25
CA VAL A 77 -1.56 -14.51 -1.09
C VAL A 77 -0.03 -14.54 -0.99
N GLY A 78 0.53 -15.43 -0.17
CA GLY A 78 1.97 -15.57 0.00
C GLY A 78 2.69 -15.82 -1.34
N TRP A 79 2.19 -16.77 -2.14
CA TRP A 79 2.76 -17.07 -3.46
C TRP A 79 2.71 -15.90 -4.43
N GLY A 80 1.60 -15.17 -4.50
CA GLY A 80 1.52 -14.01 -5.38
C GLY A 80 2.44 -12.86 -4.94
N VAL A 81 2.65 -12.65 -3.64
CA VAL A 81 3.63 -11.68 -3.13
C VAL A 81 5.06 -12.11 -3.50
N ILE A 82 5.41 -13.38 -3.34
CA ILE A 82 6.75 -13.90 -3.71
C ILE A 82 6.98 -13.72 -5.21
N ALA A 83 6.05 -14.14 -6.05
CA ALA A 83 6.14 -14.00 -7.50
C ALA A 83 6.28 -12.52 -7.92
N HIS A 84 5.56 -11.62 -7.25
CA HIS A 84 5.67 -10.19 -7.47
C HIS A 84 7.06 -9.66 -7.14
N ASN A 85 7.58 -9.99 -5.96
CA ASN A 85 8.89 -9.55 -5.51
C ASN A 85 10.01 -10.03 -6.46
N LEU A 86 9.96 -11.31 -6.87
CA LEU A 86 10.90 -11.87 -7.85
C LEU A 86 10.84 -11.13 -9.20
N THR A 87 9.63 -10.79 -9.66
CA THR A 87 9.44 -10.03 -10.90
C THR A 87 10.07 -8.64 -10.82
N ILE A 88 9.89 -7.93 -9.71
CA ILE A 88 10.48 -6.59 -9.52
C ILE A 88 12.00 -6.69 -9.45
N ILE A 89 12.55 -7.62 -8.67
CA ILE A 89 14.00 -7.83 -8.57
C ILE A 89 14.59 -8.11 -9.95
N SER A 90 14.01 -9.05 -10.71
CA SER A 90 14.46 -9.40 -12.05
C SER A 90 14.48 -8.19 -12.99
N ARG A 91 13.40 -7.40 -13.02
CA ARG A 91 13.32 -6.18 -13.83
C ARG A 91 14.37 -5.15 -13.45
N THR A 92 14.56 -4.91 -12.15
CA THR A 92 15.56 -3.96 -11.66
C THR A 92 16.98 -4.39 -12.03
N LEU A 93 17.29 -5.68 -11.90
CA LEU A 93 18.60 -6.21 -12.29
C LEU A 93 18.83 -6.11 -13.80
N ALA A 94 17.82 -6.42 -14.62
CA ALA A 94 17.90 -6.29 -16.07
C ALA A 94 18.14 -4.84 -16.51
N GLN A 95 17.41 -3.89 -15.91
CA GLN A 95 17.59 -2.46 -16.18
C GLN A 95 18.99 -1.97 -15.78
N LYS A 96 19.48 -2.37 -14.60
CA LYS A 96 20.83 -2.03 -14.15
C LYS A 96 21.90 -2.60 -15.08
N LYS A 97 21.72 -3.81 -15.59
CA LYS A 97 22.63 -4.41 -16.58
C LYS A 97 22.64 -3.60 -17.87
N GLN A 98 21.47 -3.20 -18.37
CA GLN A 98 21.35 -2.39 -19.58
C GLN A 98 22.01 -1.01 -19.44
N SER A 99 21.82 -0.33 -18.31
CA SER A 99 22.45 0.97 -18.07
C SER A 99 23.97 0.89 -18.02
N LEU A 100 24.52 -0.20 -17.47
CA LEU A 100 25.97 -0.42 -17.45
C LEU A 100 26.55 -0.69 -18.84
N LEU A 101 25.80 -1.39 -19.71
CA LEU A 101 26.22 -1.65 -21.09
C LEU A 101 26.15 -0.40 -21.99
N GLN A 102 25.34 0.60 -21.64
CA GLN A 102 25.22 1.86 -22.39
C GLN A 102 26.26 2.91 -21.98
N LEU A 103 27.00 2.68 -20.90
CA LEU A 103 28.04 3.58 -20.37
C LEU A 103 29.46 3.19 -20.79
N ASN A 104 29.61 2.06 -21.49
CA ASN A 104 30.86 1.55 -22.07
C ASN A 104 30.78 1.59 -23.59
#